data_AF-A0A2W6THG3-F1
#
_entry.id   AF-A0A2W6THG3-F1
#
_cell.length_a   1.000
_cell.length_b   1.000
_cell.length_c   1.000
_cell.angle_alpha   90.00
_cell.angle_beta   90.00
_cell.angle_gamma   90.00
#
_symmetry.space_group_name_H-M   'P 1'
#
loop_
_entity.id
_entity.type
_entity.pdbx_description
1 polymer ?
#
loop_
_entity_poly.entity_id
_entity_poly.type
_entity_poly.pdbx_seq_one_letter_code
_entity_poly.pdbx_strand_id
1 'polypeptide(L)'
;MKHNLRATDTVRIRAASSAANTTASPTYDSGTIAAFTGGGNSAGSLTLLTISAPRTETFIRIDITSTGNGAGYVEAARLVVGKRIEEDGIDLNAEHTFEDASQTTSYRGYDAVDPFDTKTSWKFTIGYIKEVSYWLNWFPFLRDVGNKKAVLFVPDNASAYLQSEAVFGRIMSAAKGSPVSSDFYKLELYVREI
;
A
#
# COMPACT_ATOMS: atom_id res chain seq x y z
N MET A 1 -1.06 4.53 5.55
CA MET A 1 -2.32 4.43 6.32
C MET A 1 -3.38 5.32 5.69
N LYS A 2 -4.61 4.83 5.44
CA LYS A 2 -5.76 5.69 5.10
C LYS A 2 -6.24 6.44 6.35
N HIS A 3 -6.38 7.76 6.27
CA HIS A 3 -6.72 8.64 7.40
C HIS A 3 -7.48 9.91 6.97
N ASN A 4 -8.09 10.60 7.95
CA ASN A 4 -8.78 11.88 7.77
C ASN A 4 -7.87 13.12 7.96
N LEU A 5 -6.54 12.92 8.01
CA LEU A 5 -5.60 14.04 8.10
C LEU A 5 -5.63 14.91 6.85
N ARG A 6 -5.32 16.19 7.02
CA ARG A 6 -5.20 17.20 5.96
C ARG A 6 -3.75 17.31 5.47
N ALA A 7 -3.53 17.91 4.30
CA ALA A 7 -2.20 18.11 3.75
C ALA A 7 -1.28 18.96 4.67
N THR A 8 -1.88 19.82 5.50
CA THR A 8 -1.18 20.65 6.51
C THR A 8 -0.87 19.91 7.81
N ASP A 9 -1.48 18.74 8.03
CA ASP A 9 -1.21 17.93 9.21
C ASP A 9 0.10 17.16 9.01
N THR A 10 0.72 16.76 10.11
CA THR A 10 2.03 16.13 10.05
C THR A 10 2.10 14.85 10.86
N VAL A 11 2.93 13.93 10.40
CA VAL A 11 3.23 12.66 11.06
C VAL A 11 4.73 12.61 11.37
N ARG A 12 5.10 11.96 12.47
CA ARG A 12 6.49 11.63 12.81
C ARG A 12 6.55 10.19 13.29
N ILE A 13 7.48 9.43 12.76
CA ILE A 13 7.68 8.01 13.11
C ILE A 13 9.01 7.88 13.83
N ARG A 14 8.95 7.32 15.04
CA ARG A 14 10.11 7.07 15.90
C ARG A 14 10.18 5.59 16.24
N ALA A 15 11.39 5.03 16.24
CA ALA A 15 11.58 3.63 16.62
C ALA A 15 12.75 3.46 17.59
N ALA A 16 12.64 2.44 18.45
CA ALA A 16 13.68 2.07 19.41
C ALA A 16 13.54 0.60 19.85
N SER A 17 14.58 0.09 20.52
CA SER A 17 14.58 -1.24 21.16
C SER A 17 13.76 -1.31 22.45
N SER A 18 13.35 -0.17 23.01
CA SER A 18 12.47 -0.09 24.18
C SER A 18 11.40 0.99 24.00
N ALA A 19 10.23 0.79 24.60
CA ALA A 19 9.13 1.74 24.50
C ALA A 19 9.51 3.14 25.00
N ALA A 20 10.21 3.25 26.14
CA ALA A 20 10.64 4.54 26.69
C ALA A 20 11.56 5.32 25.74
N ASN A 21 12.47 4.60 25.06
CA ASN A 21 13.43 5.22 24.16
C ASN A 21 12.80 5.75 22.88
N THR A 22 11.60 5.30 22.48
CA THR A 22 10.86 5.92 21.36
C THR A 22 10.56 7.41 21.60
N THR A 23 10.64 7.87 22.86
CA THR A 23 10.42 9.27 23.24
C THR A 23 11.71 9.95 23.66
N ALA A 24 12.51 9.31 24.51
CA ALA A 24 13.69 9.94 25.12
C ALA A 24 14.94 9.96 24.22
N SER A 25 15.16 8.88 23.46
CA SER A 25 16.36 8.72 22.61
C SER A 25 16.10 7.67 21.53
N PRO A 26 15.28 8.00 20.52
CA PRO A 26 14.94 7.04 19.48
C PRO A 26 16.16 6.73 18.61
N THR A 27 16.33 5.46 18.21
CA THR A 27 17.40 5.04 17.29
C THR A 27 17.05 5.34 15.84
N TYR A 28 15.77 5.59 15.57
CA TYR A 28 15.27 6.09 14.31
C TYR A 28 14.24 7.18 14.55
N ASP A 29 14.34 8.26 13.79
CA ASP A 29 13.39 9.35 13.79
C ASP A 29 13.23 9.89 12.37
N SER A 30 12.01 9.87 11.84
CA SER A 30 11.74 10.38 10.50
C SER A 30 11.80 11.91 10.40
N GLY A 31 11.85 12.61 11.54
CA GLY A 31 11.45 14.01 11.60
C GLY A 31 9.96 14.18 11.29
N THR A 32 9.52 15.43 11.24
CA THR A 32 8.14 15.77 10.86
C THR A 32 7.98 15.66 9.36
N ILE A 33 7.08 14.80 8.90
CA ILE A 33 6.68 14.65 7.50
C ILE A 33 5.23 15.10 7.30
N ALA A 34 4.88 15.54 6.10
CA ALA A 34 3.49 15.82 5.76
C ALA A 34 2.65 14.54 5.86
N ALA A 35 1.40 14.66 6.29
CA ALA A 35 0.49 13.52 6.38
C ALA A 35 0.25 12.86 5.02
N PHE A 36 0.21 13.65 3.95
CA PHE A 36 0.23 13.18 2.56
C PHE A 36 0.74 14.28 1.62
N THR A 37 1.10 13.89 0.41
CA THR A 37 1.42 14.78 -0.71
C THR A 37 0.41 14.56 -1.85
N GLY A 38 0.25 15.57 -2.70
CA GLY A 38 -0.73 15.53 -3.81
C GLY A 38 -2.15 15.89 -3.39
N GLY A 39 -3.12 15.58 -4.26
CA GLY A 39 -4.54 15.74 -3.96
C GLY A 39 -5.00 14.64 -3.02
N GLY A 40 -5.65 15.02 -1.91
CA GLY A 40 -6.26 14.04 -1.01
C GLY A 40 -7.34 13.25 -1.74
N ASN A 41 -7.48 11.97 -1.40
CA ASN A 41 -8.53 11.11 -1.96
C ASN A 41 -9.78 11.19 -1.07
N SER A 42 -10.96 11.29 -1.67
CA SER A 42 -12.25 11.24 -0.95
C SER A 42 -12.44 9.94 -0.18
N ALA A 43 -11.80 8.85 -0.62
CA ALA A 43 -11.76 7.57 0.07
C ALA A 43 -10.73 7.48 1.21
N GLY A 44 -10.11 8.60 1.60
CA GLY A 44 -9.10 8.70 2.66
C GLY A 44 -7.68 8.84 2.12
N SER A 45 -6.83 9.60 2.84
CA SER A 45 -5.47 9.91 2.40
C SER A 45 -4.44 8.93 2.97
N LEU A 46 -3.40 8.62 2.20
CA LEU A 46 -2.29 7.73 2.49
C LEU A 46 -1.04 8.51 2.96
N THR A 47 -0.63 8.31 4.21
CA THR A 47 0.79 8.52 4.60
C THR A 47 1.62 7.31 4.19
N LEU A 48 2.66 7.54 3.37
CA LEU A 48 3.69 6.56 3.04
C LEU A 48 5.06 7.10 3.51
N LEU A 49 5.74 6.33 4.35
CA LEU A 49 7.14 6.58 4.70
C LEU A 49 7.97 5.39 4.26
N THR A 50 9.03 5.66 3.49
CA THR A 50 10.00 4.65 3.09
C THR A 50 11.30 4.89 3.84
N ILE A 51 11.96 3.82 4.28
CA ILE A 51 13.22 3.88 5.03
C ILE A 51 14.31 3.29 4.15
N SER A 52 15.45 3.96 4.06
CA SER A 52 16.56 3.60 3.16
C SER A 52 17.29 2.31 3.54
N ALA A 53 17.16 1.86 4.79
CA ALA A 53 17.82 0.66 5.28
C ALA A 53 16.87 -0.17 6.15
N PRO A 54 16.96 -1.52 6.11
CA PRO A 54 16.24 -2.39 7.02
C PRO A 54 16.51 -2.03 8.47
N ARG A 55 15.45 -2.11 9.29
CA ARG A 55 15.43 -1.73 10.69
C ARG A 55 14.94 -2.91 11.53
N THR A 56 15.45 -3.05 12.75
CA THR A 56 15.20 -4.21 13.62
C THR A 56 14.61 -3.82 14.98
N GLU A 57 14.26 -2.55 15.15
CA GLU A 57 13.60 -2.04 16.35
C GLU A 57 12.26 -2.73 16.61
N THR A 58 11.99 -3.01 17.88
CA THR A 58 10.76 -3.68 18.31
C THR A 58 9.61 -2.71 18.56
N PHE A 59 9.93 -1.47 18.97
CA PHE A 59 8.93 -0.47 19.35
C PHE A 59 8.90 0.67 18.35
N ILE A 60 7.69 1.00 17.90
CA ILE A 60 7.42 2.11 17.00
C ILE A 60 6.42 3.05 17.69
N ARG A 61 6.70 4.34 17.60
CA ARG A 61 5.82 5.44 18.02
C ARG A 61 5.48 6.27 16.79
N ILE A 62 4.19 6.57 16.65
CA ILE A 62 3.66 7.43 15.60
C ILE A 62 3.06 8.65 16.29
N ASP A 63 3.66 9.80 16.07
CA ASP A 63 3.11 11.08 16.53
C ASP A 63 2.38 11.75 15.39
N ILE A 64 1.16 12.21 15.68
CA ILE A 64 0.29 12.89 14.72
C ILE A 64 -0.01 14.27 15.26
N THR A 65 0.24 15.29 14.45
CA THR A 65 -0.12 16.68 14.75
C THR A 65 -1.16 17.13 13.73
N SER A 66 -2.40 17.34 14.20
CA SER A 66 -3.57 17.67 13.38
C SER A 66 -4.32 18.85 14.01
N THR A 67 -3.62 19.97 14.20
CA THR A 67 -4.14 21.15 14.90
C THR A 67 -5.30 21.78 14.13
N GLY A 68 -6.48 21.87 14.75
CA GLY A 68 -7.66 22.47 14.12
C GLY A 68 -8.29 21.60 13.05
N ASN A 69 -8.14 20.27 13.12
CA ASN A 69 -8.89 19.34 12.29
C ASN A 69 -10.39 19.52 12.55
N GLY A 70 -11.17 19.81 11.50
CA GLY A 70 -12.60 20.10 11.60
C GLY A 70 -13.43 18.93 12.14
N ALA A 71 -12.93 17.69 12.04
CA ALA A 71 -13.58 16.52 12.62
C ALA A 71 -13.42 16.44 14.15
N GLY A 72 -12.44 17.12 14.74
CA GLY A 72 -12.14 17.07 16.17
C GLY A 72 -11.42 15.79 16.64
N TYR A 73 -11.18 14.83 15.75
CA TYR A 73 -10.46 13.58 16.02
C TYR A 73 -9.60 13.15 14.81
N VAL A 74 -8.65 12.26 15.06
CA VAL A 74 -7.86 11.58 14.02
C VAL A 74 -8.41 10.18 13.82
N GLU A 75 -8.79 9.88 12.58
CA GLU A 75 -9.17 8.55 12.13
C GLU A 75 -8.06 7.92 11.32
N ALA A 76 -7.88 6.63 11.56
CA ALA A 76 -6.71 5.89 11.14
C ALA A 76 -7.15 4.44 10.87
N ALA A 77 -7.38 4.09 9.61
CA ALA A 77 -8.00 2.80 9.29
C ALA A 77 -7.01 1.62 9.40
N ARG A 78 -5.83 1.76 8.78
CA ARG A 78 -4.88 0.65 8.62
C ARG A 78 -3.45 1.10 8.72
N LEU A 79 -2.68 0.47 9.61
CA LEU A 79 -1.23 0.62 9.71
C LEU A 79 -0.55 -0.58 9.05
N VAL A 80 0.39 -0.32 8.15
CA VAL A 80 1.20 -1.35 7.50
C VAL A 80 2.66 -1.04 7.81
N VAL A 81 3.34 -1.99 8.43
CA VAL A 81 4.77 -1.93 8.72
C VAL A 81 5.38 -3.24 8.22
N GLY A 82 6.42 -3.16 7.40
CA GLY A 82 7.04 -4.36 6.86
C GLY A 82 8.19 -4.05 5.93
N LYS A 83 8.79 -5.13 5.43
CA LYS A 83 9.83 -5.08 4.39
C LYS A 83 9.20 -4.66 3.07
N ARG A 84 9.76 -3.64 2.41
CA ARG A 84 9.46 -3.32 1.01
C ARG A 84 10.23 -4.26 0.10
N ILE A 85 9.57 -4.76 -0.94
CA ILE A 85 10.23 -5.33 -2.11
C ILE A 85 10.07 -4.30 -3.22
N GLU A 86 11.17 -3.91 -3.81
CA GLU A 86 11.23 -2.91 -4.87
C GLU A 86 11.87 -3.58 -6.07
N GLU A 87 11.23 -3.45 -7.21
CA GLU A 87 11.74 -3.87 -8.51
C GLU A 87 11.46 -2.73 -9.47
N ASP A 88 12.40 -2.49 -10.38
CA ASP A 88 12.19 -1.61 -11.51
C ASP A 88 11.56 -2.38 -12.66
N GLY A 89 10.77 -1.70 -13.50
CA GLY A 89 10.19 -2.31 -14.69
C GLY A 89 8.93 -3.13 -14.42
N ILE A 90 7.85 -2.46 -13.99
CA ILE A 90 6.51 -2.98 -14.28
C ILE A 90 6.37 -3.01 -15.81
N ASP A 91 6.10 -4.19 -16.37
CA ASP A 91 6.06 -4.41 -17.82
C ASP A 91 5.00 -3.53 -18.50
N LEU A 92 5.23 -3.20 -19.78
CA LEU A 92 4.20 -2.63 -20.66
C LEU A 92 2.95 -3.52 -20.56
N ASN A 93 1.77 -2.93 -20.26
CA ASN A 93 0.47 -3.58 -19.97
C ASN A 93 0.11 -3.73 -18.48
N ALA A 94 0.64 -2.88 -17.58
CA ALA A 94 -0.01 -2.67 -16.29
C ALA A 94 -1.40 -2.05 -16.50
N GLU A 95 -2.43 -2.71 -15.97
CA GLU A 95 -3.83 -2.27 -16.07
C GLU A 95 -4.28 -1.76 -14.69
N HIS A 96 -4.68 -0.49 -14.64
CA HIS A 96 -5.39 0.10 -13.53
C HIS A 96 -6.89 0.00 -13.80
N THR A 97 -7.63 -0.72 -12.96
CA THR A 97 -9.03 -1.03 -13.19
C THR A 97 -9.90 -0.63 -12.01
N PHE A 98 -11.17 -0.37 -12.31
CA PHE A 98 -12.22 -0.06 -11.33
C PHE A 98 -13.28 -1.16 -11.42
N GLU A 99 -13.46 -1.92 -10.34
CA GLU A 99 -14.50 -2.94 -10.23
C GLU A 99 -15.68 -2.37 -9.47
N ASP A 100 -16.79 -2.11 -10.16
CA ASP A 100 -18.06 -1.79 -9.51
C ASP A 100 -18.70 -3.09 -8.98
N ALA A 101 -18.88 -3.15 -7.67
CA ALA A 101 -19.52 -4.28 -7.00
C ALA A 101 -21.04 -4.14 -6.90
N SER A 102 -21.62 -3.06 -7.47
CA SER A 102 -23.05 -2.79 -7.46
C SER A 102 -23.85 -3.94 -8.06
N GLN A 103 -24.99 -4.27 -7.44
CA GLN A 103 -25.86 -5.34 -7.92
C GLN A 103 -27.04 -4.74 -8.68
N THR A 104 -27.25 -5.21 -9.91
CA THR A 104 -28.40 -4.80 -10.71
C THR A 104 -29.45 -5.90 -10.73
N THR A 105 -30.66 -5.57 -10.28
CA THR A 105 -31.82 -6.46 -10.35
C THR A 105 -32.87 -5.87 -11.30
N SER A 106 -33.13 -6.57 -12.41
CA SER A 106 -34.15 -6.17 -13.38
C SER A 106 -35.52 -6.74 -13.02
N TYR A 107 -36.55 -5.89 -13.01
CA TYR A 107 -37.95 -6.31 -12.83
C TYR A 107 -38.91 -5.52 -13.73
N ARG A 108 -39.80 -6.24 -14.43
CA ARG A 108 -40.91 -5.74 -15.29
C ARG A 108 -40.84 -4.24 -15.67
N GLY A 109 -39.86 -3.89 -16.50
CA GLY A 109 -39.75 -2.57 -17.14
C GLY A 109 -38.87 -1.54 -16.41
N TYR A 110 -38.23 -1.90 -15.30
CA TYR A 110 -37.21 -1.07 -14.65
C TYR A 110 -36.05 -1.92 -14.10
N ASP A 111 -34.91 -1.27 -13.94
CA ASP A 111 -33.73 -1.83 -13.27
C ASP A 111 -33.57 -1.16 -11.90
N ALA A 112 -33.45 -1.95 -10.85
CA ALA A 112 -33.01 -1.49 -9.53
C ALA A 112 -31.51 -1.75 -9.39
N VAL A 113 -30.75 -0.75 -8.94
CA VAL A 113 -29.32 -0.88 -8.67
C VAL A 113 -29.10 -0.69 -7.18
N ASP A 114 -28.58 -1.72 -6.52
CA ASP A 114 -28.09 -1.64 -5.16
C ASP A 114 -26.63 -1.16 -5.21
N PRO A 115 -26.34 0.09 -4.77
CA PRO A 115 -25.01 0.64 -4.88
C PRO A 115 -24.06 -0.01 -3.88
N PHE A 116 -22.93 -0.51 -4.38
CA PHE A 116 -21.81 -0.93 -3.57
C PHE A 116 -20.57 -0.12 -3.93
N ASP A 117 -19.57 -0.12 -3.05
CA ASP A 117 -18.33 0.63 -3.29
C ASP A 117 -17.61 0.08 -4.53
N THR A 118 -17.24 1.00 -5.44
CA THR A 118 -16.32 0.70 -6.54
C THR A 118 -14.91 0.52 -5.97
N LYS A 119 -14.28 -0.60 -6.30
CA LYS A 119 -12.95 -0.96 -5.80
C LYS A 119 -11.89 -0.74 -6.86
N THR A 120 -10.75 -0.24 -6.41
CA THR A 120 -9.59 -0.04 -7.28
C THR A 120 -8.74 -1.30 -7.34
N SER A 121 -8.20 -1.62 -8.51
CA SER A 121 -7.34 -2.79 -8.68
C SER A 121 -6.25 -2.59 -9.72
N TRP A 122 -5.18 -3.36 -9.56
CA TRP A 122 -4.03 -3.38 -10.45
C TRP A 122 -3.74 -4.79 -10.92
N LYS A 123 -3.65 -4.97 -12.23
CA LYS A 123 -3.12 -6.17 -12.85
C LYS A 123 -1.81 -5.81 -13.54
N PHE A 124 -0.72 -6.46 -13.14
CA PHE A 124 0.60 -6.11 -13.64
C PHE A 124 1.50 -7.32 -13.73
N THR A 125 2.51 -7.18 -14.59
CA THR A 125 3.57 -8.16 -14.75
C THR A 125 4.90 -7.49 -14.42
N ILE A 126 5.77 -8.19 -13.71
CA ILE A 126 7.15 -7.76 -13.48
C ILE A 126 8.04 -8.77 -14.18
N GLY A 127 8.64 -8.34 -15.29
CA GLY A 127 9.58 -9.13 -16.07
C GLY A 127 11.00 -9.03 -15.55
N TYR A 128 11.87 -9.93 -16.05
CA TYR A 128 13.33 -9.84 -15.87
C TYR A 128 13.82 -9.74 -14.42
N ILE A 129 13.11 -10.35 -13.47
CA ILE A 129 13.54 -10.42 -12.07
C ILE A 129 14.71 -11.38 -11.99
N LYS A 130 15.87 -10.90 -11.53
CA LYS A 130 17.06 -11.75 -11.34
C LYS A 130 16.74 -12.89 -10.37
N GLU A 131 17.24 -14.09 -10.68
CA GLU A 131 17.05 -15.30 -9.87
C GLU A 131 17.31 -15.05 -8.37
N VAL A 132 18.39 -14.35 -8.04
CA VAL A 132 18.74 -14.02 -6.65
C VAL A 132 17.68 -13.16 -5.96
N SER A 133 17.11 -12.16 -6.64
CA SER A 133 16.04 -11.34 -6.06
C SER A 133 14.76 -12.16 -5.93
N TYR A 134 14.47 -13.00 -6.92
CA TYR A 134 13.31 -13.87 -6.89
C TYR A 134 13.32 -14.78 -5.66
N TRP A 135 14.39 -15.55 -5.44
CA TRP A 135 14.44 -16.51 -4.34
C TRP A 135 14.59 -15.86 -2.96
N LEU A 136 15.30 -14.73 -2.84
CA LEU A 136 15.51 -14.07 -1.55
C LEU A 136 14.36 -13.16 -1.12
N ASN A 137 13.60 -12.59 -2.07
CA ASN A 137 12.57 -11.60 -1.78
C ASN A 137 11.18 -12.08 -2.19
N TRP A 138 10.98 -12.38 -3.47
CA TRP A 138 9.65 -12.64 -4.01
C TRP A 138 9.07 -13.99 -3.61
N PHE A 139 9.85 -15.06 -3.72
CA PHE A 139 9.41 -16.40 -3.33
C PHE A 139 8.89 -16.47 -1.88
N PRO A 140 9.64 -16.01 -0.85
CA PRO A 140 9.13 -16.03 0.51
C PRO A 140 7.91 -15.11 0.70
N PHE A 141 7.87 -13.96 0.03
CA PHE A 141 6.73 -13.04 0.09
C PHE A 141 5.46 -13.66 -0.50
N LEU A 142 5.51 -14.20 -1.72
CA LEU A 142 4.36 -14.80 -2.38
C LEU A 142 3.86 -16.03 -1.63
N ARG A 143 4.76 -16.83 -1.04
CA ARG A 143 4.42 -17.97 -0.19
C ARG A 143 3.71 -17.54 1.10
N ASP A 144 4.16 -16.47 1.75
CA ASP A 144 3.58 -15.99 3.01
C ASP A 144 2.25 -15.25 2.82
N VAL A 145 2.19 -14.39 1.80
CA VAL A 145 1.01 -13.57 1.51
C VAL A 145 -0.09 -14.42 0.89
N GLY A 146 0.23 -15.16 -0.19
CA GLY A 146 -0.74 -15.87 -1.00
C GLY A 146 -1.96 -15.01 -1.35
N ASN A 147 -3.16 -15.60 -1.25
CA ASN A 147 -4.45 -14.88 -1.30
C ASN A 147 -4.99 -14.51 0.09
N LYS A 148 -4.20 -14.74 1.15
CA LYS A 148 -4.66 -14.73 2.55
C LYS A 148 -4.41 -13.39 3.22
N LYS A 149 -3.28 -12.75 2.94
CA LYS A 149 -2.87 -11.49 3.56
C LYS A 149 -3.08 -10.30 2.63
N ALA A 150 -3.29 -9.14 3.23
CA ALA A 150 -3.34 -7.89 2.49
C ALA A 150 -1.93 -7.34 2.25
N VAL A 151 -1.77 -6.62 1.15
CA VAL A 151 -0.52 -5.99 0.72
C VAL A 151 -0.79 -4.53 0.33
N LEU A 152 0.20 -3.68 0.54
CA LEU A 152 0.21 -2.34 -0.02
C LEU A 152 0.99 -2.39 -1.34
N PHE A 153 0.30 -2.17 -2.45
CA PHE A 153 0.91 -1.99 -3.75
C PHE A 153 1.06 -0.50 -4.05
N VAL A 154 2.27 -0.08 -4.41
CA VAL A 154 2.61 1.29 -4.78
C VAL A 154 3.33 1.21 -6.12
N PRO A 155 2.71 1.66 -7.23
CA PRO A 155 3.33 1.57 -8.56
C PRO A 155 4.53 2.51 -8.67
N ASP A 156 4.39 3.75 -8.19
CA ASP A 156 5.46 4.73 -8.10
C ASP A 156 5.35 5.50 -6.78
N ASN A 157 6.42 5.52 -6.00
CA ASN A 157 6.47 6.20 -4.71
C ASN A 157 6.75 7.72 -4.82
N ALA A 158 7.18 8.20 -5.99
CA ALA A 158 7.46 9.59 -6.28
C ALA A 158 6.31 10.28 -7.05
N SER A 159 5.30 9.51 -7.47
CA SER A 159 4.14 10.01 -8.21
C SER A 159 3.35 11.05 -7.41
N ALA A 160 2.97 12.14 -8.09
CA ALA A 160 2.06 13.14 -7.54
C ALA A 160 0.62 12.59 -7.33
N TYR A 161 0.32 11.44 -7.94
CA TYR A 161 -0.97 10.75 -7.89
C TYR A 161 -0.97 9.54 -6.95
N LEU A 162 0.05 9.43 -6.08
CA LEU A 162 0.20 8.33 -5.11
C LEU A 162 -1.10 8.03 -4.34
N GLN A 163 -1.87 9.06 -4.01
CA GLN A 163 -3.15 8.95 -3.27
C GLN A 163 -4.25 8.19 -4.04
N SER A 164 -4.18 8.19 -5.36
CA SER A 164 -5.14 7.52 -6.25
C SER A 164 -4.60 6.20 -6.79
N GLU A 165 -3.27 6.09 -6.93
CA GLU A 165 -2.64 4.92 -7.56
C GLU A 165 -2.30 3.80 -6.57
N ALA A 166 -1.97 4.15 -5.32
CA ALA A 166 -1.61 3.15 -4.31
C ALA A 166 -2.84 2.36 -3.85
N VAL A 167 -2.74 1.04 -3.88
CA VAL A 167 -3.83 0.14 -3.50
C VAL A 167 -3.42 -0.69 -2.30
N PHE A 168 -4.20 -0.60 -1.21
CA PHE A 168 -4.15 -1.56 -0.13
C PHE A 168 -5.18 -2.65 -0.37
N GLY A 169 -4.71 -3.85 -0.72
CA GLY A 169 -5.55 -4.88 -1.29
C GLY A 169 -5.07 -6.29 -1.01
N ARG A 170 -5.68 -7.27 -1.68
CA ARG A 170 -5.25 -8.67 -1.66
C ARG A 170 -4.87 -9.12 -3.04
N ILE A 171 -3.93 -10.06 -3.11
CA ILE A 171 -3.61 -10.77 -4.34
C ILE A 171 -4.78 -11.73 -4.62
N MET A 172 -5.45 -11.51 -5.75
CA MET A 172 -6.65 -12.25 -6.16
C MET A 172 -6.31 -13.41 -7.10
N SER A 173 -5.21 -13.31 -7.85
CA SER A 173 -4.69 -14.40 -8.66
C SER A 173 -3.91 -15.40 -7.81
N ALA A 174 -3.80 -16.65 -8.28
CA ALA A 174 -2.72 -17.51 -7.81
C ALA A 174 -1.42 -16.81 -8.19
N ALA A 175 -0.65 -16.36 -7.22
CA ALA A 175 0.66 -15.75 -7.49
C ALA A 175 1.56 -16.78 -8.16
N LYS A 176 2.08 -16.47 -9.35
CA LYS A 176 2.97 -17.35 -10.11
C LYS A 176 4.26 -16.62 -10.43
N GLY A 177 5.37 -17.29 -10.19
CA GLY A 177 6.66 -16.93 -10.77
C GLY A 177 7.02 -17.96 -11.83
N SER A 178 7.35 -17.50 -13.03
CA SER A 178 7.72 -18.35 -14.16
C SER A 178 9.11 -17.97 -14.63
N PRO A 179 10.04 -18.92 -14.84
CA PRO A 179 11.33 -18.62 -15.45
C PRO A 179 11.12 -18.17 -16.91
N VAL A 180 11.71 -17.03 -17.29
CA VAL A 180 11.72 -16.51 -18.67
C VAL A 180 12.98 -16.97 -19.39
N SER A 181 14.08 -17.12 -18.65
CA SER A 181 15.34 -17.73 -19.08
C SER A 181 16.04 -18.29 -17.84
N SER A 182 17.26 -18.84 -17.97
CA SER A 182 17.96 -19.48 -16.84
C SER A 182 18.11 -18.56 -15.62
N ASP A 183 18.32 -17.26 -15.85
CA ASP A 183 18.72 -16.33 -14.79
C ASP A 183 17.60 -15.34 -14.42
N PHE A 184 16.46 -15.41 -15.11
CA PHE A 184 15.39 -14.42 -15.03
C PHE A 184 14.02 -15.04 -14.84
N TYR A 185 13.26 -14.45 -13.93
CA TYR A 185 11.89 -14.81 -13.59
C TYR A 185 10.92 -13.69 -13.96
N LYS A 186 9.66 -14.07 -14.18
CA LYS A 186 8.52 -13.19 -14.38
C LYS A 186 7.48 -13.43 -13.32
N LEU A 187 6.87 -12.36 -12.82
CA LEU A 187 5.72 -12.41 -11.92
C LEU A 187 4.50 -11.82 -12.58
N GLU A 188 3.35 -12.46 -12.36
CA GLU A 188 2.04 -11.93 -12.77
C GLU A 188 1.17 -11.80 -11.52
N LEU A 189 0.75 -10.58 -11.21
CA LEU A 189 -0.01 -10.26 -10.01
C LEU A 189 -1.28 -9.49 -10.34
N TYR A 190 -2.35 -9.85 -9.65
CA TYR A 190 -3.60 -9.10 -9.65
C TYR A 190 -3.94 -8.71 -8.21
N VAL A 191 -3.88 -7.42 -7.90
CA VAL A 191 -4.12 -6.86 -6.56
C VAL A 191 -5.41 -6.05 -6.58
N ARG A 192 -6.35 -6.36 -5.69
CA ARG A 192 -7.63 -5.66 -5.57
C ARG A 192 -7.82 -5.09 -4.17
N GLU A 193 -8.31 -3.86 -4.11
CA GLU A 193 -8.66 -3.15 -2.88
C GLU A 193 -9.63 -3.94 -1.99
N ILE A 194 -9.46 -3.80 -0.67
CA ILE A 194 -10.32 -4.44 0.35
C ILE A 194 -11.09 -3.49 1.24
#